data_AF-A0A9J7ZMM8-F1
#
_entry.id   AF-A0A9J7ZMM8-F1
#
_cell.length_a   1.000
_cell.length_b   1.000
_cell.length_c   1.000
_cell.angle_alpha   90.00
_cell.angle_beta   90.00
_cell.angle_gamma   90.00
#
_symmetry.space_group_name_H-M   'P 1'
#
loop_
_entity.id
_entity.type
_entity.pdbx_description
1 polymer ?
#
loop_
_entity_poly.entity_id
_entity_poly.type
_entity_poly.pdbx_seq_one_letter_code
_entity_poly.pdbx_strand_id
1 'polypeptide(L)'
;MATIVTSTRFTDENQLYEELGKGAFSVVRRCVKKSTGQEYAAKIINTKKLSARDHQKLEREARICRLLKHPNIVRLHDSIAEEGFHYLVFDLVTGGELFEDIVAREYYSEADASHCINQILESVSHIHQHDIVHRDLKPENLLLASKMKGAAVKLADFGLAIEVQGDQQAWFGFAGTPGYLSPEVLRKDPYGKPVDIWACGVILYILLVGYPPFWDEDQHKLYQQIKAGAYDFPSPEWDTVTAEAKNLINQMLTINPAKRITAEQALKHPWVCQRSTVASMMHRQETVECLRKFNARRKLKGAILTTMLVSRNFSACKSLLNKKSDGVKKRKSSSSVYLMGSTESCNTTEEEDMKARKQEIIKITEQLIEAINNGDFEAYTRICDPGLTSFEPEALGNLVEGMDFHKFYFENLLSKNSKPVHTTILNPHVHLIGEDAACIAYIRLTQYMDSQGRPRSSQSEETRVWHRREAKWLNIHFHCSGAPAAPLQ
;
A
#
# COMPACT_ATOMS: atom_id res chain seq x y z
N MET A 1 7.30 -26.93 38.12
CA MET A 1 7.00 -26.39 36.79
C MET A 1 5.82 -25.44 36.94
N ALA A 2 6.03 -24.14 36.78
CA ALA A 2 4.91 -23.20 36.76
C ALA A 2 4.14 -23.43 35.45
N THR A 3 2.90 -23.86 35.55
CA THR A 3 1.97 -23.94 34.42
C THR A 3 1.80 -22.53 33.87
N ILE A 4 2.36 -22.26 32.70
CA ILE A 4 2.07 -21.03 31.96
C ILE A 4 0.61 -21.16 31.55
N VAL A 5 -0.28 -20.50 32.29
CA VAL A 5 -1.68 -20.34 31.86
C VAL A 5 -1.63 -19.41 30.66
N THR A 6 -1.83 -19.96 29.47
CA THR A 6 -2.01 -19.20 28.25
C THR A 6 -3.27 -18.34 28.39
N SER A 7 -3.09 -17.02 28.39
CA SER A 7 -4.21 -16.08 28.43
C SER A 7 -5.02 -16.22 27.15
N THR A 8 -6.27 -16.67 27.26
CA THR A 8 -7.27 -16.80 26.19
C THR A 8 -8.33 -15.69 26.27
N ARG A 9 -8.02 -14.60 26.96
CA ARG A 9 -8.97 -13.53 27.31
C ARG A 9 -9.76 -12.98 26.11
N PHE A 10 -9.13 -12.77 24.95
CA PHE A 10 -9.84 -12.29 23.76
C PHE A 10 -10.82 -13.35 23.25
N THR A 11 -10.35 -14.60 23.10
CA THR A 11 -11.18 -15.71 22.58
C THR A 11 -12.32 -16.10 23.53
N ASP A 12 -12.13 -15.90 24.83
CA ASP A 12 -13.15 -16.09 25.85
C ASP A 12 -14.21 -14.98 25.80
N GLU A 13 -13.80 -13.72 25.70
CA GLU A 13 -14.70 -12.56 25.78
C GLU A 13 -15.35 -12.16 24.44
N ASN A 14 -14.75 -12.52 23.29
CA ASN A 14 -15.16 -12.03 21.97
C ASN A 14 -15.37 -13.16 20.96
N GLN A 15 -16.26 -12.93 20.00
CA GLN A 15 -16.50 -13.80 18.86
C GLN A 15 -16.10 -13.10 17.56
N LEU A 16 -15.26 -13.75 16.74
CA LEU A 16 -14.79 -13.22 15.45
C LEU A 16 -15.77 -13.55 14.32
N TYR A 17 -15.90 -12.61 13.37
CA TYR A 17 -16.75 -12.71 12.18
C TYR A 17 -15.97 -12.37 10.91
N GLU A 18 -16.58 -11.77 9.89
CA GLU A 18 -15.96 -11.53 8.59
C GLU A 18 -14.72 -10.61 8.64
N GLU A 19 -13.86 -10.75 7.63
CA GLU A 19 -12.71 -9.88 7.41
C GLU A 19 -13.17 -8.52 6.86
N LEU A 20 -12.66 -7.44 7.46
CA LEU A 20 -12.91 -6.06 7.05
C LEU A 20 -11.72 -5.48 6.27
N GLY A 21 -10.51 -6.01 6.49
CA GLY A 21 -9.31 -5.58 5.78
C GLY A 21 -8.07 -6.38 6.20
N LYS A 22 -7.00 -6.27 5.39
CA LYS A 22 -5.75 -7.02 5.57
C LYS A 22 -4.55 -6.10 5.41
N GLY A 23 -3.58 -6.24 6.31
CA GLY A 23 -2.27 -5.60 6.26
C GLY A 23 -1.15 -6.64 6.20
N ALA A 24 0.10 -6.18 6.17
CA ALA A 24 1.26 -7.05 6.00
C ALA A 24 1.41 -8.14 7.09
N PHE A 25 1.07 -7.81 8.35
CA PHE A 25 1.20 -8.71 9.50
C PHE A 25 -0.08 -8.83 10.33
N SER A 26 -1.18 -8.27 9.82
CA SER A 26 -2.41 -8.16 10.57
C SER A 26 -3.63 -8.36 9.68
N VAL A 27 -4.69 -8.89 10.25
CA VAL A 27 -6.02 -8.92 9.64
C VAL A 27 -6.98 -8.17 10.56
N VAL A 28 -7.86 -7.36 9.99
CA VAL A 28 -8.93 -6.68 10.72
C VAL A 28 -10.20 -7.47 10.48
N ARG A 29 -10.84 -7.94 11.55
CA ARG A 29 -12.11 -8.68 11.48
C ARG A 29 -13.16 -8.00 12.35
N ARG A 30 -14.43 -8.09 11.96
CA ARG A 30 -15.52 -7.73 12.87
C ARG A 30 -15.52 -8.70 14.05
N CYS A 31 -15.75 -8.19 15.26
CA CYS A 31 -15.95 -9.02 16.44
C CYS A 31 -17.10 -8.51 17.31
N VAL A 32 -17.68 -9.41 18.09
CA VAL A 32 -18.76 -9.09 19.03
C VAL A 32 -18.35 -9.52 20.43
N LYS A 33 -18.50 -8.61 21.40
CA LYS A 33 -18.21 -8.90 22.81
C LYS A 33 -19.36 -9.71 23.41
N LYS A 34 -19.10 -10.97 23.78
CA LYS A 34 -20.12 -11.95 24.18
C LYS A 34 -21.01 -11.49 25.34
N SER A 35 -20.45 -10.78 26.31
CA SER A 35 -21.18 -10.32 27.50
C SER A 35 -22.16 -9.17 27.24
N THR A 36 -21.98 -8.42 26.14
CA THR A 36 -22.76 -7.19 25.87
C THR A 36 -23.48 -7.20 24.54
N GLY A 37 -23.07 -8.07 23.60
CA GLY A 37 -23.54 -8.03 22.21
C GLY A 37 -22.98 -6.85 21.40
N GLN A 38 -22.13 -6.01 21.98
CA GLN A 38 -21.57 -4.84 21.30
C GLN A 38 -20.54 -5.26 20.23
N GLU A 39 -20.63 -4.64 19.06
CA GLU A 39 -19.75 -4.90 17.91
C GLU A 39 -18.52 -3.98 17.89
N TYR A 40 -17.40 -4.53 17.42
CA TYR A 40 -16.09 -3.88 17.31
C TYR A 40 -15.33 -4.36 16.06
N ALA A 41 -14.21 -3.71 15.76
CA ALA A 41 -13.22 -4.19 14.81
C ALA A 41 -11.97 -4.67 15.56
N ALA A 42 -11.62 -5.95 15.44
CA ALA A 42 -10.40 -6.51 16.01
C ALA A 42 -9.29 -6.54 14.95
N LYS A 43 -8.24 -5.74 15.15
CA LYS A 43 -6.97 -5.87 14.41
C LYS A 43 -6.15 -6.96 15.08
N ILE A 44 -6.08 -8.11 14.43
CA ILE A 44 -5.40 -9.33 14.88
C ILE A 44 -4.02 -9.34 14.26
N ILE A 45 -2.98 -9.33 15.09
CA ILE A 45 -1.60 -9.18 14.68
C ILE A 45 -0.86 -10.46 15.05
N ASN A 46 -0.21 -11.12 14.08
CA ASN A 46 0.55 -12.34 14.35
C ASN A 46 1.94 -11.97 14.91
N THR A 47 2.10 -12.07 16.23
CA THR A 47 3.34 -11.68 16.92
C THR A 47 4.50 -12.62 16.61
N LYS A 48 4.24 -13.88 16.24
CA LYS A 48 5.29 -14.84 15.82
C LYS A 48 6.01 -14.40 14.54
N LYS A 49 5.36 -13.59 13.70
CA LYS A 49 5.93 -13.07 12.45
C LYS A 49 6.63 -11.71 12.62
N LEU A 50 6.59 -11.11 13.81
CA LEU A 50 7.13 -9.76 14.03
C LEU A 50 8.61 -9.80 14.44
N SER A 51 9.40 -8.89 13.88
CA SER A 51 10.73 -8.60 14.40
C SER A 51 10.65 -7.90 15.76
N ALA A 52 11.77 -7.82 16.50
CA ALA A 52 11.83 -7.04 17.75
C ALA A 52 11.48 -5.55 17.52
N ARG A 53 11.85 -5.00 16.36
CA ARG A 53 11.51 -3.63 15.97
C ARG A 53 10.01 -3.46 15.73
N ASP A 54 9.34 -4.45 15.15
CA ASP A 54 7.90 -4.37 14.88
C ASP A 54 7.07 -4.58 16.15
N HIS A 55 7.57 -5.35 17.13
CA HIS A 55 6.99 -5.40 18.47
C HIS A 55 7.00 -4.01 19.13
N GLN A 56 8.10 -3.26 19.07
CA GLN A 56 8.17 -1.90 19.61
C GLN A 56 7.20 -0.94 18.91
N LYS A 57 6.99 -1.10 17.59
CA LYS A 57 5.99 -0.30 16.85
C LYS A 57 4.57 -0.62 17.33
N LEU A 58 4.26 -1.90 17.53
CA LEU A 58 2.97 -2.35 18.05
C LEU A 58 2.68 -1.77 19.44
N GLU A 59 3.64 -1.83 20.37
CA GLU A 59 3.48 -1.24 21.70
C GLU A 59 3.25 0.27 21.64
N ARG A 60 3.95 0.97 20.74
CA ARG A 60 3.74 2.40 20.50
C ARG A 60 2.35 2.69 19.93
N GLU A 61 1.91 1.94 18.91
CA GLU A 61 0.58 2.08 18.31
C GLU A 61 -0.51 1.89 19.38
N ALA A 62 -0.43 0.82 20.18
CA ALA A 62 -1.39 0.57 21.26
C ALA A 62 -1.41 1.68 22.31
N ARG A 63 -0.24 2.22 22.70
CA ARG A 63 -0.13 3.33 23.64
C ARG A 63 -0.75 4.62 23.09
N ILE A 64 -0.40 4.99 21.86
CA ILE A 64 -0.93 6.18 21.18
C ILE A 64 -2.45 6.08 21.07
N CYS A 65 -2.96 4.98 20.53
CA CYS A 65 -4.41 4.81 20.33
C CYS A 65 -5.20 4.79 21.65
N ARG A 66 -4.60 4.41 22.78
CA ARG A 66 -5.23 4.45 24.10
C ARG A 66 -5.36 5.88 24.65
N LEU A 67 -4.42 6.76 24.29
CA LEU A 67 -4.43 8.18 24.70
C LEU A 67 -5.50 8.97 23.93
N LEU A 68 -5.64 8.69 22.64
CA LEU A 68 -6.47 9.48 21.73
C LEU A 68 -7.97 9.18 21.91
N LYS A 69 -8.73 10.21 22.30
CA LYS A 69 -10.18 10.13 22.49
C LYS A 69 -10.85 11.33 21.82
N HIS A 70 -11.28 11.14 20.59
CA HIS A 70 -11.89 12.18 19.78
C HIS A 70 -13.01 11.61 18.89
N PRO A 71 -14.14 12.32 18.67
CA PRO A 71 -15.22 11.84 17.80
C PRO A 71 -14.76 11.46 16.39
N ASN A 72 -13.79 12.20 15.84
CA ASN A 72 -13.21 11.97 14.51
C ASN A 72 -11.96 11.07 14.50
N ILE A 73 -11.73 10.27 15.55
CA ILE A 73 -10.67 9.25 15.59
C ILE A 73 -11.32 7.90 15.89
N VAL A 74 -10.85 6.83 15.25
CA VAL A 74 -11.26 5.46 15.57
C VAL A 74 -10.68 5.07 16.93
N ARG A 75 -11.53 4.91 17.95
CA ARG A 75 -11.09 4.69 19.34
C ARG A 75 -10.63 3.26 19.56
N LEU A 76 -9.52 3.09 20.30
CA LEU A 76 -9.12 1.80 20.86
C LEU A 76 -9.83 1.56 22.19
N HIS A 77 -10.51 0.42 22.32
CA HIS A 77 -11.21 -0.03 23.53
C HIS A 77 -10.36 -0.96 24.37
N ASP A 78 -9.71 -1.93 23.74
CA ASP A 78 -8.88 -2.91 24.45
C ASP A 78 -7.63 -3.32 23.63
N SER A 79 -6.62 -3.78 24.34
CA SER A 79 -5.37 -4.29 23.77
C SER A 79 -4.99 -5.57 24.53
N ILE A 80 -5.16 -6.71 23.88
CA ILE A 80 -5.05 -8.03 24.50
C ILE A 80 -3.94 -8.81 23.81
N ALA A 81 -2.96 -9.25 24.58
CA ALA A 81 -1.91 -10.15 24.10
C ALA A 81 -2.25 -11.59 24.49
N GLU A 82 -2.18 -12.50 23.52
CA GLU A 82 -2.32 -13.94 23.69
C GLU A 82 -1.11 -14.66 23.06
N GLU A 83 -1.05 -15.99 23.16
CA GLU A 83 0.06 -16.74 22.60
C GLU A 83 0.10 -16.63 21.06
N GLY A 84 1.10 -15.91 20.56
CA GLY A 84 1.35 -15.74 19.13
C GLY A 84 0.48 -14.70 18.42
N PHE A 85 -0.44 -14.05 19.14
CA PHE A 85 -1.31 -13.01 18.58
C PHE A 85 -1.48 -11.83 19.53
N HIS A 86 -1.63 -10.64 18.96
CA HIS A 86 -2.02 -9.43 19.69
C HIS A 86 -3.29 -8.87 19.04
N TYR A 87 -4.28 -8.58 19.86
CA TYR A 87 -5.58 -8.04 19.45
C TYR A 87 -5.69 -6.59 19.87
N LEU A 88 -5.90 -5.69 18.92
CA LEU A 88 -6.31 -4.31 19.18
C LEU A 88 -7.78 -4.16 18.79
N VAL A 89 -8.63 -3.88 19.78
CA VAL A 89 -10.09 -3.82 19.63
C VAL A 89 -10.52 -2.37 19.48
N PHE A 90 -10.98 -1.99 18.29
CA PHE A 90 -11.34 -0.64 17.90
C PHE A 90 -12.85 -0.46 17.73
N ASP A 91 -13.32 0.79 17.69
CA ASP A 91 -14.64 1.12 17.14
C ASP A 91 -14.86 0.42 15.80
N LEU A 92 -16.01 -0.23 15.62
CA LEU A 92 -16.43 -0.70 14.30
C LEU A 92 -16.94 0.50 13.49
N VAL A 93 -16.31 0.76 12.33
CA VAL A 93 -16.77 1.75 11.36
C VAL A 93 -17.27 1.05 10.11
N THR A 94 -18.48 1.39 9.65
CA THR A 94 -19.18 0.65 8.58
C THR A 94 -19.45 1.48 7.33
N GLY A 95 -19.07 2.76 7.33
CA GLY A 95 -19.27 3.66 6.20
C GLY A 95 -18.28 3.48 5.06
N GLY A 96 -17.18 2.74 5.28
CA GLY A 96 -16.11 2.58 4.29
C GLY A 96 -15.20 3.80 4.19
N GLU A 97 -14.46 3.90 3.08
CA GLU A 97 -13.53 5.00 2.83
C GLU A 97 -14.28 6.26 2.37
N LEU A 98 -13.93 7.43 2.93
CA LEU A 98 -14.53 8.73 2.60
C LEU A 98 -14.58 9.00 1.08
N PHE A 99 -13.50 8.69 0.40
CA PHE A 99 -13.36 8.95 -1.03
C PHE A 99 -14.29 8.09 -1.89
N GLU A 100 -14.68 6.89 -1.42
CA GLU A 100 -15.63 6.03 -2.13
C GLU A 100 -17.05 6.56 -1.96
N ASP A 101 -17.38 7.03 -0.77
CA ASP A 101 -18.68 7.65 -0.48
C ASP A 101 -18.89 8.92 -1.32
N ILE A 102 -17.87 9.78 -1.44
CA ILE A 102 -17.96 10.98 -2.30
C ILE A 102 -18.32 10.62 -3.74
N VAL A 103 -17.72 9.55 -4.29
CA VAL A 103 -17.98 9.09 -5.66
C VAL A 103 -19.41 8.55 -5.85
N ALA A 104 -20.05 8.10 -4.78
CA ALA A 104 -21.41 7.57 -4.76
C ALA A 104 -22.49 8.66 -4.52
N ARG A 105 -22.10 9.89 -4.20
CA ARG A 105 -23.05 11.00 -3.99
C ARG A 105 -23.55 11.55 -5.32
N GLU A 106 -24.85 11.83 -5.36
CA GLU A 106 -25.48 12.56 -6.47
C GLU A 106 -25.03 14.03 -6.51
N TYR A 107 -24.71 14.59 -5.35
CA TYR A 107 -24.29 15.98 -5.21
C TYR A 107 -23.05 16.08 -4.32
N TYR A 108 -22.08 16.85 -4.80
CA TYR A 108 -20.81 17.15 -4.14
C TYR A 108 -20.33 18.56 -4.52
N SER A 109 -19.94 19.34 -3.51
CA SER A 109 -19.58 20.76 -3.61
C SER A 109 -18.32 21.12 -2.80
N GLU A 110 -17.83 22.36 -2.91
CA GLU A 110 -16.77 22.83 -2.02
C GLU A 110 -17.20 22.86 -0.55
N ALA A 111 -18.47 23.13 -0.27
CA ALA A 111 -18.99 23.09 1.09
C ALA A 111 -18.89 21.68 1.70
N ASP A 112 -19.14 20.64 0.90
CA ASP A 112 -18.96 19.25 1.33
C ASP A 112 -17.48 18.93 1.60
N ALA A 113 -16.58 19.36 0.71
CA ALA A 113 -15.14 19.21 0.87
C ALA A 113 -14.63 19.96 2.13
N SER A 114 -15.13 21.18 2.36
CA SER A 114 -14.85 22.00 3.54
C SER A 114 -15.33 21.32 4.83
N HIS A 115 -16.50 20.68 4.80
CA HIS A 115 -17.00 19.91 5.93
C HIS A 115 -16.13 18.67 6.23
N CYS A 116 -15.65 17.98 5.19
CA CYS A 116 -14.76 16.84 5.35
C CYS A 116 -13.40 17.27 5.93
N ILE A 117 -12.75 18.30 5.35
CA ILE A 117 -11.43 18.75 5.82
C ILE A 117 -11.49 19.33 7.23
N ASN A 118 -12.62 19.95 7.62
CA ASN A 118 -12.83 20.44 8.97
C ASN A 118 -12.72 19.30 10.00
N GLN A 119 -13.44 18.19 9.79
CA GLN A 119 -13.39 17.01 10.68
C GLN A 119 -11.99 16.35 10.69
N ILE A 120 -11.31 16.34 9.54
CA ILE A 120 -9.93 15.85 9.45
C ILE A 120 -9.01 16.75 10.29
N LEU A 121 -9.10 18.07 10.14
CA LEU A 121 -8.31 19.03 10.89
C LEU A 121 -8.61 19.01 12.40
N GLU A 122 -9.84 18.75 12.81
CA GLU A 122 -10.19 18.55 14.23
C GLU A 122 -9.45 17.33 14.80
N SER A 123 -9.44 16.21 14.06
CA SER A 123 -8.67 15.03 14.45
C SER A 123 -7.17 15.29 14.50
N VAL A 124 -6.62 16.01 13.51
CA VAL A 124 -5.19 16.35 13.43
C VAL A 124 -4.78 17.32 14.54
N SER A 125 -5.61 18.34 14.81
CA SER A 125 -5.40 19.27 15.91
C SER A 125 -5.38 18.53 17.25
N HIS A 126 -6.29 17.58 17.45
CA HIS A 126 -6.35 16.78 18.68
C HIS A 126 -5.09 15.93 18.88
N ILE A 127 -4.60 15.24 17.85
CA ILE A 127 -3.36 14.44 17.99
C ILE A 127 -2.13 15.33 18.19
N HIS A 128 -2.08 16.51 17.55
CA HIS A 128 -0.99 17.47 17.71
C HIS A 128 -0.95 18.08 19.12
N GLN A 129 -2.10 18.27 19.77
CA GLN A 129 -2.19 18.70 21.18
C GLN A 129 -1.70 17.63 22.17
N HIS A 130 -1.72 16.36 21.76
CA HIS A 130 -1.18 15.23 22.53
C HIS A 130 0.24 14.87 22.10
N ASP A 131 0.94 15.78 21.42
CA ASP A 131 2.29 15.58 20.89
C ASP A 131 2.44 14.30 20.05
N ILE A 132 1.41 13.97 19.27
CA ILE A 132 1.42 12.85 18.34
C ILE A 132 1.43 13.37 16.91
N VAL A 133 2.28 12.77 16.06
CA VAL A 133 2.33 13.03 14.62
C VAL A 133 1.95 11.75 13.89
N HIS A 134 0.97 11.82 12.98
CA HIS A 134 0.42 10.66 12.29
C HIS A 134 1.39 10.08 11.24
N ARG A 135 1.99 10.95 10.41
CA ARG A 135 2.97 10.67 9.34
C ARG A 135 2.47 9.88 8.13
N ASP A 136 1.25 9.33 8.16
CA ASP A 136 0.68 8.59 7.02
C ASP A 136 -0.79 8.98 6.76
N LEU A 137 -1.07 10.29 6.78
CA LEU A 137 -2.40 10.80 6.38
C LEU A 137 -2.58 10.61 4.87
N LYS A 138 -3.65 9.90 4.51
CA LYS A 138 -4.00 9.54 3.13
C LYS A 138 -5.47 9.07 3.05
N PRO A 139 -6.08 9.00 1.86
CA PRO A 139 -7.46 8.55 1.66
C PRO A 139 -7.82 7.24 2.36
N GLU A 140 -6.92 6.24 2.35
CA GLU A 140 -7.13 4.93 2.98
C GLU A 140 -7.42 5.01 4.49
N ASN A 141 -6.88 6.05 5.14
CA ASN A 141 -6.94 6.23 6.60
C ASN A 141 -8.08 7.17 7.01
N LEU A 142 -8.95 7.56 6.08
CA LEU A 142 -10.10 8.43 6.29
C LEU A 142 -11.39 7.64 6.07
N LEU A 143 -11.97 7.16 7.15
CA LEU A 143 -13.14 6.29 7.14
C LEU A 143 -14.41 7.05 7.54
N LEU A 144 -15.57 6.54 7.15
CA LEU A 144 -16.86 7.04 7.61
C LEU A 144 -17.42 6.16 8.72
N ALA A 145 -17.93 6.78 9.77
CA ALA A 145 -18.50 6.08 10.93
C ALA A 145 -19.61 5.09 10.53
N SER A 146 -20.45 5.47 9.57
CA SER A 146 -21.54 4.64 9.03
C SER A 146 -21.91 5.09 7.61
N LYS A 147 -22.84 4.37 6.96
CA LYS A 147 -23.41 4.76 5.66
C LYS A 147 -24.52 5.80 5.74
N MET A 148 -24.85 6.29 6.95
CA MET A 148 -25.90 7.29 7.12
C MET A 148 -25.45 8.63 6.54
N LYS A 149 -26.39 9.37 5.95
CA LYS A 149 -26.12 10.74 5.47
C LYS A 149 -25.61 11.61 6.62
N GLY A 150 -24.47 12.26 6.41
CA GLY A 150 -23.82 13.07 7.45
C GLY A 150 -23.02 12.27 8.49
N ALA A 151 -22.70 11.01 8.22
CA ALA A 151 -21.79 10.25 9.07
C ALA A 151 -20.43 10.96 9.25
N ALA A 152 -19.90 10.91 10.46
CA ALA A 152 -18.64 11.56 10.80
C ALA A 152 -17.45 10.89 10.09
N VAL A 153 -16.50 11.72 9.65
CA VAL A 153 -15.18 11.26 9.19
C VAL A 153 -14.36 10.85 10.41
N LYS A 154 -13.72 9.69 10.34
CA LYS A 154 -12.87 9.12 11.39
C LYS A 154 -11.49 8.80 10.83
N LEU A 155 -10.47 9.37 11.45
CA LEU A 155 -9.07 9.05 11.22
C LEU A 155 -8.75 7.67 11.83
N ALA A 156 -8.13 6.82 11.02
CA ALA A 156 -7.73 5.46 11.36
C ALA A 156 -6.23 5.21 11.11
N ASP A 157 -5.73 4.09 11.65
CA ASP A 157 -4.38 3.54 11.46
C ASP A 157 -3.20 4.43 11.91
N PHE A 158 -2.82 4.29 13.18
CA PHE A 158 -1.67 4.97 13.78
C PHE A 158 -0.37 4.15 13.73
N GLY A 159 -0.26 3.13 12.87
CA GLY A 159 0.90 2.23 12.83
C GLY A 159 2.25 2.91 12.53
N LEU A 160 2.21 4.07 11.86
CA LEU A 160 3.40 4.91 11.61
C LEU A 160 3.52 6.13 12.53
N ALA A 161 2.57 6.33 13.46
CA ALA A 161 2.57 7.48 14.34
C ALA A 161 3.76 7.48 15.30
N ILE A 162 4.13 8.69 15.76
CA ILE A 162 5.22 8.94 16.70
C ILE A 162 4.77 9.93 17.77
N GLU A 163 5.39 9.84 18.93
CA GLU A 163 5.33 10.87 19.97
C GLU A 163 6.50 11.85 19.75
N VAL A 164 6.21 13.14 19.86
CA VAL A 164 7.18 14.24 19.85
C VAL A 164 7.19 14.91 21.23
N GLN A 165 8.07 15.88 21.45
CA GLN A 165 8.11 16.65 22.70
C GLN A 165 7.78 18.12 22.38
N GLY A 166 6.53 18.52 22.63
CA GLY A 166 6.05 19.85 22.22
C GLY A 166 6.31 20.12 20.74
N ASP A 167 7.01 21.22 20.45
CA ASP A 167 7.36 21.64 19.07
C ASP A 167 8.78 21.21 18.64
N GLN A 168 9.45 20.38 19.42
CA GLN A 168 10.78 19.87 19.06
C GLN A 168 10.70 19.03 17.79
N GLN A 169 11.60 19.31 16.85
CA GLN A 169 11.75 18.56 15.62
C GLN A 169 12.95 17.63 15.73
N ALA A 170 12.81 16.41 15.22
CA ALA A 170 13.89 15.43 15.16
C ALA A 170 13.78 14.60 13.89
N TRP A 171 14.84 13.84 13.58
CA TRP A 171 14.79 12.88 12.49
C TRP A 171 14.18 11.55 12.96
N PHE A 172 12.90 11.35 12.68
CA PHE A 172 12.17 10.12 13.06
C PHE A 172 12.21 9.02 11.98
N GLY A 173 13.12 9.15 11.02
CA GLY A 173 13.26 8.25 9.87
C GLY A 173 12.33 8.58 8.71
N PHE A 174 12.57 7.90 7.59
CA PHE A 174 11.78 8.01 6.37
C PHE A 174 10.57 7.07 6.44
N ALA A 175 9.36 7.62 6.57
CA ALA A 175 8.11 6.88 6.64
C ALA A 175 6.96 7.71 6.04
N GLY A 176 5.95 7.03 5.49
CA GLY A 176 4.77 7.64 4.85
C GLY A 176 4.62 7.21 3.39
N THR A 177 3.47 7.55 2.81
CA THR A 177 3.12 7.19 1.43
C THR A 177 3.65 8.23 0.42
N PRO A 178 4.38 7.85 -0.66
CA PRO A 178 5.14 8.77 -1.52
C PRO A 178 4.46 10.08 -1.94
N GLY A 179 3.19 10.05 -2.38
CA GLY A 179 2.47 11.24 -2.84
C GLY A 179 2.01 12.20 -1.73
N TYR A 180 2.13 11.80 -0.47
CA TYR A 180 1.72 12.57 0.72
C TYR A 180 2.93 12.96 1.60
N LEU A 181 4.15 12.54 1.23
CA LEU A 181 5.37 12.90 1.94
C LEU A 181 5.64 14.40 1.81
N SER A 182 6.05 15.03 2.91
CA SER A 182 6.41 16.45 2.92
C SER A 182 7.86 16.69 2.44
N PRO A 183 8.19 17.91 1.99
CA PRO A 183 9.52 18.25 1.48
C PRO A 183 10.64 17.97 2.49
N GLU A 184 10.44 18.33 3.77
CA GLU A 184 11.42 18.14 4.83
C GLU A 184 11.75 16.66 5.09
N VAL A 185 10.77 15.75 5.00
CA VAL A 185 11.02 14.30 5.09
C VAL A 185 11.87 13.82 3.91
N LEU A 186 11.60 14.30 2.70
CA LEU A 186 12.35 13.94 1.48
C LEU A 186 13.77 14.52 1.46
N ARG A 187 13.97 15.68 2.09
CA ARG A 187 15.29 16.30 2.28
C ARG A 187 16.10 15.66 3.42
N LYS A 188 15.44 14.84 4.24
CA LYS A 188 15.99 14.23 5.45
C LYS A 188 16.30 15.25 6.55
N ASP A 189 15.54 16.35 6.56
CA ASP A 189 15.61 17.35 7.61
C ASP A 189 14.86 16.84 8.86
N PRO A 190 15.20 17.34 10.07
CA PRO A 190 14.35 17.14 11.25
C PRO A 190 12.91 17.61 10.96
N TYR A 191 11.93 16.89 11.47
CA TYR A 191 10.52 17.21 11.24
C TYR A 191 9.67 16.95 12.48
N GLY A 192 8.39 17.35 12.43
CA GLY A 192 7.42 17.18 13.51
C GLY A 192 5.99 17.33 12.99
N LYS A 193 5.10 17.93 13.79
CA LYS A 193 3.68 18.15 13.49
C LYS A 193 3.36 18.70 12.08
N PRO A 194 4.16 19.61 11.47
CA PRO A 194 3.85 20.18 10.16
C PRO A 194 3.75 19.17 9.00
N VAL A 195 4.34 17.96 9.11
CA VAL A 195 4.25 16.95 8.04
C VAL A 195 2.81 16.50 7.79
N ASP A 196 1.99 16.45 8.84
CA ASP A 196 0.58 16.06 8.73
C ASP A 196 -0.23 17.14 8.00
N ILE A 197 0.12 18.41 8.19
CA ILE A 197 -0.55 19.52 7.50
C ILE A 197 -0.25 19.51 6.00
N TRP A 198 0.97 19.16 5.60
CA TRP A 198 1.29 18.97 4.18
C TRP A 198 0.39 17.90 3.56
N ALA A 199 0.24 16.76 4.23
CA ALA A 199 -0.65 15.69 3.78
C ALA A 199 -2.12 16.16 3.73
N CYS A 200 -2.60 16.95 4.69
CA CYS A 200 -3.92 17.59 4.62
C CYS A 200 -4.07 18.49 3.39
N GLY A 201 -3.04 19.24 2.99
CA GLY A 201 -3.04 20.05 1.77
C GLY A 201 -3.19 19.21 0.50
N VAL A 202 -2.46 18.08 0.43
CA VAL A 202 -2.59 17.11 -0.66
C VAL A 202 -3.99 16.51 -0.69
N ILE A 203 -4.53 16.11 0.46
CA ILE A 203 -5.89 15.55 0.59
C ILE A 203 -6.94 16.59 0.16
N LEU A 204 -6.83 17.84 0.62
CA LEU A 204 -7.75 18.92 0.26
C LEU A 204 -7.74 19.20 -1.24
N TYR A 205 -6.56 19.21 -1.87
CA TYR A 205 -6.45 19.34 -3.31
C TYR A 205 -7.25 18.23 -4.03
N ILE A 206 -7.05 16.96 -3.64
CA ILE A 206 -7.79 15.83 -4.25
C ILE A 206 -9.28 15.93 -3.96
N LEU A 207 -9.70 16.37 -2.76
CA LEU A 207 -11.11 16.57 -2.44
C LEU A 207 -11.80 17.59 -3.36
N LEU A 208 -11.07 18.55 -3.94
CA LEU A 208 -11.66 19.61 -4.77
C LEU A 208 -11.72 19.29 -6.27
N VAL A 209 -10.76 18.50 -6.78
CA VAL A 209 -10.65 18.23 -8.23
C VAL A 209 -10.45 16.77 -8.61
N GLY A 210 -10.27 15.89 -7.63
CA GLY A 210 -10.26 14.45 -7.84
C GLY A 210 -8.93 13.86 -8.34
N TYR A 211 -7.87 14.66 -8.46
CA TYR A 211 -6.52 14.22 -8.81
C TYR A 211 -5.46 14.84 -7.88
N PRO A 212 -4.29 14.21 -7.68
CA PRO A 212 -3.27 14.71 -6.76
C PRO A 212 -2.48 15.90 -7.32
N PRO A 213 -1.96 16.81 -6.45
CA PRO A 213 -1.14 17.95 -6.86
C PRO A 213 0.27 17.54 -7.33
N PHE A 214 0.77 16.38 -6.89
CA PHE A 214 2.08 15.85 -7.26
C PHE A 214 1.91 14.43 -7.77
N TRP A 215 2.39 14.17 -8.99
CA TRP A 215 2.32 12.85 -9.58
C TRP A 215 3.38 12.65 -10.67
N ASP A 216 4.03 11.49 -10.64
CA ASP A 216 4.89 11.00 -11.72
C ASP A 216 4.93 9.47 -11.66
N GLU A 217 5.22 8.81 -12.78
CA GLU A 217 5.51 7.37 -12.80
C GLU A 217 6.89 7.07 -12.18
N ASP A 218 7.84 7.98 -12.37
CA ASP A 218 9.15 7.94 -11.75
C ASP A 218 9.09 8.55 -10.35
N GLN A 219 9.26 7.70 -9.34
CA GLN A 219 9.27 8.12 -7.94
C GLN A 219 10.32 9.20 -7.64
N HIS A 220 11.45 9.22 -8.35
CA HIS A 220 12.47 10.26 -8.17
C HIS A 220 11.98 11.62 -8.65
N LYS A 221 11.29 11.67 -9.79
CA LYS A 221 10.70 12.91 -10.32
C LYS A 221 9.55 13.40 -9.43
N LEU A 222 8.70 12.49 -8.96
CA LEU A 222 7.68 12.81 -7.94
C LEU A 222 8.31 13.49 -6.72
N TYR A 223 9.41 12.95 -6.20
CA TYR A 223 10.11 13.54 -5.06
C TYR A 223 10.74 14.90 -5.38
N GLN A 224 11.16 15.14 -6.62
CA GLN A 224 11.63 16.45 -7.06
C GLN A 224 10.48 17.47 -7.10
N GLN A 225 9.32 17.11 -7.64
CA GLN A 225 8.13 17.97 -7.66
C GLN A 225 7.72 18.38 -6.23
N ILE A 226 7.61 17.41 -5.32
CA ILE A 226 7.26 17.65 -3.91
C ILE A 226 8.28 18.59 -3.25
N LYS A 227 9.58 18.30 -3.39
CA LYS A 227 10.63 19.16 -2.80
C LYS A 227 10.66 20.57 -3.37
N ALA A 228 10.23 20.75 -4.62
CA ALA A 228 10.11 22.05 -5.26
C ALA A 228 8.79 22.76 -4.93
N GLY A 229 7.81 22.07 -4.33
CA GLY A 229 6.44 22.58 -4.20
C GLY A 229 5.82 22.87 -5.56
N ALA A 230 6.18 22.09 -6.58
CA ALA A 230 5.73 22.29 -7.96
C ALA A 230 4.34 21.66 -8.16
N TYR A 231 3.32 22.41 -7.79
CA TYR A 231 1.91 22.18 -8.13
C TYR A 231 1.31 23.47 -8.67
N ASP A 232 0.21 23.35 -9.40
CA ASP A 232 -0.54 24.47 -9.97
C ASP A 232 -2.04 24.27 -9.78
N PHE A 233 -2.84 25.16 -10.37
CA PHE A 233 -4.30 25.11 -10.36
C PHE A 233 -4.80 25.19 -11.81
N PRO A 234 -4.69 24.12 -12.60
CA PRO A 234 -4.94 24.15 -14.03
C PRO A 234 -6.41 24.39 -14.38
N SER A 235 -6.63 25.11 -15.47
CA SER A 235 -7.96 25.26 -16.08
C SER A 235 -8.33 24.00 -16.88
N PRO A 236 -9.64 23.67 -17.01
CA PRO A 236 -10.78 24.46 -16.53
C PRO A 236 -11.24 24.13 -15.10
N GLU A 237 -10.81 23.00 -14.51
CA GLU A 237 -11.45 22.48 -13.29
C GLU A 237 -11.27 23.41 -12.08
N TRP A 238 -10.15 24.13 -12.03
CA TRP A 238 -9.85 25.09 -10.97
C TRP A 238 -10.44 26.48 -11.18
N ASP A 239 -10.97 26.81 -12.37
CA ASP A 239 -11.48 28.17 -12.65
C ASP A 239 -12.70 28.50 -11.77
N THR A 240 -13.49 27.47 -11.45
CA THR A 240 -14.68 27.56 -10.61
C THR A 240 -14.40 27.36 -9.12
N VAL A 241 -13.15 27.08 -8.75
CA VAL A 241 -12.75 26.89 -7.35
C VAL A 241 -12.46 28.24 -6.69
N THR A 242 -13.05 28.46 -5.52
CA THR A 242 -12.92 29.73 -4.76
C THR A 242 -11.46 30.07 -4.46
N ALA A 243 -11.17 31.38 -4.40
CA ALA A 243 -9.83 31.88 -4.09
C ALA A 243 -9.39 31.44 -2.68
N GLU A 244 -10.34 31.35 -1.76
CA GLU A 244 -10.12 30.97 -0.37
C GLU A 244 -9.76 29.48 -0.24
N ALA A 245 -10.34 28.59 -1.07
CA ALA A 245 -9.93 27.20 -1.13
C ALA A 245 -8.46 27.06 -1.58
N LYS A 246 -8.11 27.74 -2.69
CA LYS A 246 -6.74 27.79 -3.23
C LYS A 246 -5.77 28.39 -2.21
N ASN A 247 -6.19 29.44 -1.50
CA ASN A 247 -5.40 30.07 -0.46
C ASN A 247 -5.09 29.11 0.69
N LEU A 248 -6.08 28.36 1.18
CA LEU A 248 -5.85 27.35 2.23
C LEU A 248 -4.89 26.25 1.76
N ILE A 249 -5.04 25.76 0.52
CA ILE A 249 -4.11 24.80 -0.08
C ILE A 249 -2.69 25.37 -0.10
N ASN A 250 -2.50 26.62 -0.54
CA ASN A 250 -1.19 27.27 -0.56
C ASN A 250 -0.55 27.36 0.83
N GLN A 251 -1.35 27.68 1.86
CA GLN A 251 -0.88 27.75 3.23
C GLN A 251 -0.49 26.36 3.80
N MET A 252 -1.18 25.29 3.38
CA MET A 252 -0.85 23.89 3.75
C MET A 252 0.35 23.34 2.97
N LEU A 253 0.43 23.60 1.67
CA LEU A 253 1.52 23.16 0.77
C LEU A 253 2.71 24.13 0.76
N THR A 254 2.87 24.89 1.84
CA THR A 254 4.05 25.73 2.06
C THR A 254 5.28 24.86 2.34
N ILE A 255 6.33 25.04 1.53
CA ILE A 255 7.55 24.23 1.56
C ILE A 255 8.29 24.33 2.90
N ASN A 256 8.39 25.53 3.45
CA ASN A 256 9.06 25.74 4.74
C ASN A 256 8.09 25.36 5.88
N PRO A 257 8.35 24.28 6.64
CA PRO A 257 7.44 23.82 7.68
C PRO A 257 7.21 24.85 8.81
N ALA A 258 8.15 25.77 9.05
CA ALA A 258 7.99 26.83 10.06
C ALA A 258 7.03 27.96 9.61
N LYS A 259 6.75 28.06 8.30
CA LYS A 259 5.79 29.01 7.73
C LYS A 259 4.47 28.35 7.33
N ARG A 260 4.40 27.02 7.39
CA ARG A 260 3.21 26.24 7.06
C ARG A 260 2.16 26.47 8.12
N ILE A 261 0.91 26.63 7.70
CA ILE A 261 -0.22 26.79 8.64
C ILE A 261 -0.29 25.61 9.60
N THR A 262 -0.75 25.85 10.83
CA THR A 262 -1.02 24.78 11.81
C THR A 262 -2.46 24.26 11.67
N ALA A 263 -2.78 23.10 12.26
CA ALA A 263 -4.15 22.59 12.25
C ALA A 263 -5.13 23.58 12.92
N GLU A 264 -4.74 24.19 14.04
CA GLU A 264 -5.57 25.16 14.75
C GLU A 264 -5.83 26.43 13.92
N GLN A 265 -4.81 26.94 13.22
CA GLN A 265 -4.97 28.07 12.30
C GLN A 265 -5.83 27.71 11.09
N ALA A 266 -5.67 26.51 10.54
CA ALA A 266 -6.46 26.02 9.40
C ALA A 266 -7.95 25.87 9.75
N LEU A 267 -8.27 25.43 10.98
CA LEU A 267 -9.65 25.38 11.48
C LEU A 267 -10.31 26.77 11.55
N LYS A 268 -9.52 27.83 11.75
CA LYS A 268 -9.98 29.22 11.80
C LYS A 268 -10.00 29.90 10.41
N HIS A 269 -9.51 29.23 9.36
CA HIS A 269 -9.50 29.78 8.01
C HIS A 269 -10.92 30.02 7.49
N PRO A 270 -11.23 31.16 6.82
CA PRO A 270 -12.60 31.50 6.39
C PRO A 270 -13.28 30.41 5.57
N TRP A 271 -12.56 29.77 4.65
CA TRP A 271 -13.09 28.66 3.84
C TRP A 271 -13.58 27.46 4.67
N VAL A 272 -13.06 27.29 5.89
CA VAL A 272 -13.43 26.22 6.83
C VAL A 272 -14.50 26.70 7.82
N CYS A 273 -14.25 27.81 8.54
CA CYS A 273 -15.11 28.26 9.64
C CYS A 273 -16.33 29.08 9.18
N GLN A 274 -16.29 29.68 7.99
CA GLN A 274 -17.37 30.45 7.37
C GLN A 274 -17.89 29.75 6.11
N ARG A 275 -17.88 28.41 6.11
CA ARG A 275 -18.26 27.55 4.99
C ARG A 275 -19.56 27.96 4.29
N SER A 276 -20.59 28.37 5.04
CA SER A 276 -21.90 28.74 4.49
C SER A 276 -21.88 29.98 3.59
N THR A 277 -20.88 30.85 3.73
CA THR A 277 -20.77 32.10 2.96
C THR A 277 -19.56 32.11 2.02
N VAL A 278 -18.52 31.34 2.31
CA VAL A 278 -17.25 31.36 1.57
C VAL A 278 -17.10 30.18 0.61
N ALA A 279 -17.55 28.98 0.99
CA ALA A 279 -17.38 27.80 0.15
C ALA A 279 -18.49 27.72 -0.92
N SER A 280 -18.12 27.39 -2.15
CA SER A 280 -19.08 27.25 -3.25
C SER A 280 -20.06 26.08 -3.04
N MET A 281 -21.34 26.36 -3.25
CA MET A 281 -22.45 25.38 -3.27
C MET A 281 -22.76 24.93 -4.71
N MET A 282 -21.80 25.03 -5.63
CA MET A 282 -21.98 24.51 -6.98
C MET A 282 -21.67 23.01 -6.99
N HIS A 283 -22.51 22.21 -7.65
CA HIS A 283 -22.20 20.80 -7.87
C HIS A 283 -20.99 20.65 -8.81
N ARG A 284 -20.02 19.80 -8.43
CA ARG A 284 -18.79 19.56 -9.18
C ARG A 284 -18.76 18.13 -9.76
N GLN A 285 -19.54 17.89 -10.81
CA GLN A 285 -19.65 16.56 -11.45
C GLN A 285 -18.30 16.04 -11.98
N GLU A 286 -17.50 16.89 -12.63
CA GLU A 286 -16.17 16.52 -13.15
C GLU A 286 -15.21 16.04 -12.04
N THR A 287 -15.29 16.66 -10.86
CA THR A 287 -14.52 16.24 -9.69
C THR A 287 -14.88 14.82 -9.25
N VAL A 288 -16.17 14.48 -9.24
CA VAL A 288 -16.66 13.14 -8.89
C VAL A 288 -16.14 12.09 -9.88
N GLU A 289 -16.11 12.42 -11.18
CA GLU A 289 -15.60 11.51 -12.22
C GLU A 289 -14.08 11.31 -12.15
N CYS A 290 -13.31 12.37 -11.94
CA CYS A 290 -11.86 12.25 -11.72
C CYS A 290 -11.57 11.44 -10.46
N LEU A 291 -12.33 11.65 -9.38
CA LEU A 291 -12.16 10.92 -8.14
C LEU A 291 -12.46 9.42 -8.28
N ARG A 292 -13.45 9.05 -9.11
CA ARG A 292 -13.73 7.65 -9.46
C ARG A 292 -12.52 6.99 -10.11
N LYS A 293 -11.89 7.65 -11.09
CA LYS A 293 -10.66 7.16 -11.76
C LYS A 293 -9.49 7.06 -10.78
N PHE A 294 -9.32 8.06 -9.92
CA PHE A 294 -8.28 8.09 -8.89
C PHE A 294 -8.41 6.91 -7.91
N ASN A 295 -9.62 6.67 -7.41
CA ASN A 295 -9.91 5.57 -6.48
C ASN A 295 -9.61 4.20 -7.11
N ALA A 296 -10.07 3.97 -8.33
CA ALA A 296 -9.81 2.74 -9.05
C ALA A 296 -8.30 2.49 -9.23
N ARG A 297 -7.56 3.53 -9.66
CA ARG A 297 -6.09 3.47 -9.83
C ARG A 297 -5.37 3.20 -8.50
N ARG A 298 -5.79 3.86 -7.43
CA ARG A 298 -5.21 3.75 -6.09
C ARG A 298 -5.43 2.37 -5.50
N LYS A 299 -6.66 1.83 -5.55
CA LYS A 299 -6.96 0.46 -5.08
C LYS A 299 -6.16 -0.59 -5.83
N LEU A 300 -6.05 -0.46 -7.15
CA LEU A 300 -5.21 -1.35 -7.95
C LEU A 300 -3.74 -1.28 -7.53
N LYS A 301 -3.15 -0.08 -7.40
CA LYS A 301 -1.77 0.10 -6.94
C LYS A 301 -1.55 -0.39 -5.50
N GLY A 302 -2.49 -0.13 -4.61
CA GLY A 302 -2.44 -0.54 -3.20
C GLY A 302 -2.50 -2.06 -3.02
N ALA A 303 -3.35 -2.74 -3.80
CA ALA A 303 -3.37 -4.21 -3.85
C ALA A 303 -2.02 -4.76 -4.33
N ILE A 304 -1.45 -4.19 -5.41
CA ILE A 304 -0.12 -4.57 -5.92
C ILE A 304 0.97 -4.34 -4.87
N LEU A 305 1.00 -3.17 -4.24
CA LEU A 305 2.02 -2.84 -3.23
C LEU A 305 1.88 -3.71 -1.98
N THR A 306 0.66 -4.06 -1.57
CA THR A 306 0.42 -4.97 -0.44
C THR A 306 0.96 -6.36 -0.77
N THR A 307 0.68 -6.90 -1.95
CA THR A 307 1.31 -8.12 -2.47
C THR A 307 2.85 -8.02 -2.49
N MET A 308 3.40 -6.89 -2.95
CA MET A 308 4.85 -6.66 -2.98
C MET A 308 5.48 -6.46 -1.58
N LEU A 309 4.77 -5.89 -0.61
CA LEU A 309 5.25 -5.63 0.75
C LEU A 309 5.17 -6.87 1.64
N VAL A 310 4.11 -7.66 1.49
CA VAL A 310 4.05 -9.03 2.03
C VAL A 310 5.25 -9.83 1.50
N SER A 311 5.63 -9.61 0.23
CA SER A 311 6.85 -10.18 -0.36
C SER A 311 8.16 -9.53 0.14
N ARG A 312 8.22 -8.21 0.42
CA ARG A 312 9.45 -7.44 0.79
C ARG A 312 9.80 -7.38 2.27
N ASN A 313 8.83 -7.46 3.20
CA ASN A 313 9.12 -7.46 4.66
C ASN A 313 9.94 -8.65 5.15
N PHE A 314 10.15 -9.54 4.21
CA PHE A 314 10.90 -10.73 4.30
C PHE A 314 12.38 -10.55 3.86
N SER A 315 12.66 -9.45 3.17
CA SER A 315 13.93 -9.13 2.53
C SER A 315 14.81 -8.15 3.32
N ALA A 316 14.29 -7.50 4.36
CA ALA A 316 14.89 -6.32 4.95
C ALA A 316 15.80 -6.62 6.16
N CYS A 317 16.91 -7.32 5.91
CA CYS A 317 18.11 -7.24 6.74
C CYS A 317 19.37 -7.19 5.86
N LYS A 318 19.62 -6.02 5.24
CA LYS A 318 20.94 -5.38 5.13
C LYS A 318 20.90 -4.20 4.18
N SER A 319 21.24 -3.02 4.68
CA SER A 319 22.25 -2.21 4.01
C SER A 319 23.24 -1.73 5.05
N LEU A 320 24.52 -2.00 4.78
CA LEU A 320 25.70 -1.24 5.19
C LEU A 320 26.89 -2.01 4.61
N LEU A 321 27.47 -1.49 3.53
CA LEU A 321 28.92 -1.36 3.34
C LEU A 321 29.20 -0.57 2.04
N ASN A 322 30.12 0.38 2.19
CA ASN A 322 30.54 1.39 1.23
C ASN A 322 31.50 0.85 0.15
N LYS A 323 31.44 1.51 -1.02
CA LYS A 323 32.49 1.82 -2.02
C LYS A 323 33.69 0.87 -2.20
N LYS A 324 33.92 0.46 -3.45
CA LYS A 324 35.04 0.96 -4.27
C LYS A 324 34.73 0.84 -5.77
N SER A 325 35.06 1.90 -6.48
CA SER A 325 35.12 2.02 -7.93
C SER A 325 36.35 1.30 -8.47
N ASP A 326 36.23 0.57 -9.58
CA ASP A 326 37.26 0.50 -10.62
C ASP A 326 36.61 0.14 -11.96
N GLY A 327 36.98 0.90 -12.99
CA GLY A 327 36.36 0.84 -14.30
C GLY A 327 37.05 -0.11 -15.27
N VAL A 328 36.31 -0.57 -16.28
CA VAL A 328 36.85 -0.97 -17.59
C VAL A 328 35.83 -0.64 -18.69
N LYS A 329 36.31 0.10 -19.71
CA LYS A 329 35.64 0.35 -21.00
C LYS A 329 35.64 -0.92 -21.86
N LYS A 330 34.58 -1.17 -22.63
CA LYS A 330 34.70 -1.77 -24.00
C LYS A 330 33.70 -1.16 -24.99
N ARG A 331 34.26 -0.85 -26.16
CA ARG A 331 33.73 -0.22 -27.40
C ARG A 331 32.84 -1.22 -28.18
N LYS A 332 31.70 -0.78 -28.74
CA LYS A 332 31.41 -0.29 -30.13
C LYS A 332 31.75 -1.25 -31.30
N SER A 333 30.71 -1.56 -32.08
CA SER A 333 30.67 -1.76 -33.56
C SER A 333 29.22 -1.48 -34.01
N SER A 334 28.86 -0.34 -34.63
CA SER A 334 28.96 0.06 -36.06
C SER A 334 28.16 -0.88 -36.99
N SER A 335 27.22 -0.48 -37.87
CA SER A 335 27.13 0.76 -38.67
C SER A 335 25.70 0.99 -39.28
N SER A 336 25.28 2.27 -39.28
CA SER A 336 24.51 3.09 -40.27
C SER A 336 23.69 2.47 -41.42
N VAL A 337 22.50 3.03 -41.71
CA VAL A 337 22.21 3.97 -42.84
C VAL A 337 20.83 4.67 -42.61
N TYR A 338 20.77 5.98 -42.85
CA TYR A 338 19.56 6.82 -42.86
C TYR A 338 18.83 6.76 -44.22
N LEU A 339 17.49 6.74 -44.21
CA LEU A 339 16.68 7.39 -45.26
C LEU A 339 15.37 7.94 -44.65
N MET A 340 15.08 9.18 -45.01
CA MET A 340 14.01 10.05 -44.53
C MET A 340 12.68 9.76 -45.26
N GLY A 341 11.52 9.95 -44.62
CA GLY A 341 10.24 10.02 -45.33
C GLY A 341 8.99 9.76 -44.48
N SER A 342 8.50 10.83 -43.82
CA SER A 342 7.12 11.15 -43.41
C SER A 342 6.03 10.06 -43.33
N THR A 343 5.51 9.84 -42.11
CA THR A 343 4.07 9.98 -41.76
C THR A 343 3.92 9.99 -40.23
N GLU A 344 3.50 11.13 -39.69
CA GLU A 344 2.93 11.20 -38.34
C GLU A 344 1.53 10.57 -38.34
N SER A 345 1.14 10.06 -37.15
CA SER A 345 -0.17 9.50 -36.75
C SER A 345 -0.41 8.00 -37.00
N CYS A 346 -0.14 7.17 -35.98
CA CYS A 346 -1.01 6.08 -35.47
C CYS A 346 -0.43 5.24 -34.31
N ASN A 347 0.83 5.40 -33.90
CA ASN A 347 1.52 4.37 -33.09
C ASN A 347 1.35 4.42 -31.55
N THR A 348 0.63 5.38 -30.95
CA THR A 348 0.60 5.49 -29.47
C THR A 348 -0.28 4.45 -28.78
N THR A 349 -1.42 4.09 -29.37
CA THR A 349 -2.41 3.19 -28.74
C THR A 349 -1.98 1.73 -28.69
N GLU A 350 -1.31 1.23 -29.74
CA GLU A 350 -0.87 -0.18 -29.80
C GLU A 350 0.34 -0.44 -28.89
N GLU A 351 1.25 0.53 -28.77
CA GLU A 351 2.38 0.44 -27.84
C GLU A 351 1.91 0.48 -26.38
N GLU A 352 0.94 1.33 -26.06
CA GLU A 352 0.32 1.38 -24.73
C GLU A 352 -0.44 0.09 -24.39
N ASP A 353 -1.21 -0.46 -25.34
CA ASP A 353 -1.90 -1.74 -25.15
C ASP A 353 -0.92 -2.92 -24.96
N MET A 354 0.14 -2.99 -25.77
CA MET A 354 1.21 -3.98 -25.58
C MET A 354 1.87 -3.85 -24.21
N LYS A 355 2.11 -2.61 -23.74
CA LYS A 355 2.68 -2.35 -22.40
C LYS A 355 1.72 -2.81 -21.30
N ALA A 356 0.42 -2.55 -21.43
CA ALA A 356 -0.60 -2.98 -20.49
C ALA A 356 -0.68 -4.51 -20.41
N ARG A 357 -0.70 -5.22 -21.55
CA ARG A 357 -0.70 -6.68 -21.61
C ARG A 357 0.57 -7.30 -21.02
N LYS A 358 1.75 -6.74 -21.30
CA LYS A 358 3.00 -7.19 -20.65
C LYS A 358 2.94 -7.05 -19.12
N GLN A 359 2.37 -5.94 -18.64
CA GLN A 359 2.21 -5.71 -17.20
C GLN A 359 1.21 -6.69 -16.56
N GLU A 360 0.17 -7.10 -17.29
CA GLU A 360 -0.77 -8.14 -16.85
C GLU A 360 -0.06 -9.50 -16.67
N ILE A 361 0.79 -9.91 -17.63
CA ILE A 361 1.56 -11.16 -17.55
C ILE A 361 2.55 -11.15 -16.38
N ILE A 362 3.23 -10.02 -16.14
CA ILE A 362 4.11 -9.87 -14.97
C ILE A 362 3.29 -10.05 -13.68
N LYS A 363 2.12 -9.41 -13.60
CA LYS A 363 1.26 -9.44 -12.43
C LYS A 363 0.76 -10.85 -12.11
N ILE A 364 0.26 -11.61 -13.10
CA ILE A 364 -0.21 -12.98 -12.85
C ILE A 364 0.95 -13.91 -12.48
N THR A 365 2.17 -13.65 -12.99
CA THR A 365 3.38 -14.37 -12.60
C THR A 365 3.77 -14.10 -11.15
N GLU A 366 3.67 -12.85 -10.69
CA GLU A 366 3.90 -12.48 -9.29
C GLU A 366 2.87 -13.17 -8.36
N GLN A 367 1.59 -13.20 -8.75
CA GLN A 367 0.54 -13.89 -7.98
C GLN A 367 0.78 -15.41 -7.89
N LEU A 368 1.25 -16.03 -8.96
CA LEU A 368 1.61 -17.45 -8.96
C LEU A 368 2.77 -17.75 -8.00
N ILE A 369 3.83 -16.94 -8.04
CA ILE A 369 4.98 -17.07 -7.14
C ILE A 369 4.58 -16.83 -5.68
N GLU A 370 3.65 -15.91 -5.44
CA GLU A 370 3.08 -15.67 -4.11
C GLU A 370 2.34 -16.91 -3.59
N ALA A 371 1.50 -17.56 -4.41
CA ALA A 371 0.82 -18.79 -4.05
C ALA A 371 1.82 -19.89 -3.65
N ILE A 372 2.92 -20.04 -4.39
CA ILE A 372 4.01 -20.99 -4.08
C ILE A 372 4.66 -20.63 -2.74
N ASN A 373 5.07 -19.38 -2.53
CA ASN A 373 5.77 -18.98 -1.31
C ASN A 373 4.90 -19.11 -0.05
N ASN A 374 3.58 -18.95 -0.17
CA ASN A 374 2.63 -19.10 0.93
C ASN A 374 2.19 -20.54 1.19
N GLY A 375 2.56 -21.49 0.31
CA GLY A 375 2.02 -22.84 0.35
C GLY A 375 0.51 -22.90 0.09
N ASP A 376 -0.05 -21.94 -0.64
CA ASP A 376 -1.47 -21.88 -0.98
C ASP A 376 -1.74 -22.66 -2.28
N PHE A 377 -1.98 -23.96 -2.13
CA PHE A 377 -2.22 -24.86 -3.26
C PHE A 377 -3.55 -24.56 -3.97
N GLU A 378 -4.55 -24.04 -3.25
CA GLU A 378 -5.84 -23.68 -3.85
C GLU A 378 -5.71 -22.45 -4.76
N ALA A 379 -4.93 -21.45 -4.36
CA ALA A 379 -4.60 -20.32 -5.24
C ALA A 379 -3.73 -20.76 -6.44
N TYR A 380 -2.75 -21.64 -6.22
CA TYR A 380 -1.89 -22.17 -7.28
C TYR A 380 -2.71 -22.88 -8.37
N THR A 381 -3.62 -23.79 -7.98
CA THR A 381 -4.49 -24.54 -8.91
C THR A 381 -5.51 -23.68 -9.65
N ARG A 382 -5.87 -22.50 -9.14
CA ARG A 382 -6.69 -21.52 -9.88
C ARG A 382 -5.94 -20.84 -11.02
N ILE A 383 -4.62 -20.75 -10.92
CA ILE A 383 -3.75 -20.02 -11.86
C ILE A 383 -3.11 -20.99 -12.87
N CYS A 384 -2.91 -22.26 -12.51
CA CYS A 384 -2.33 -23.25 -13.41
C CYS A 384 -3.41 -24.07 -14.13
N ASP A 385 -3.11 -24.46 -15.38
CA ASP A 385 -3.95 -25.37 -16.14
C ASP A 385 -3.90 -26.79 -15.53
N PRO A 386 -5.02 -27.53 -15.40
CA PRO A 386 -4.99 -28.90 -14.86
C PRO A 386 -4.02 -29.86 -15.56
N GLY A 387 -3.72 -29.64 -16.83
CA GLY A 387 -2.73 -30.36 -17.63
C GLY A 387 -1.37 -29.64 -17.73
N LEU A 388 -1.01 -28.82 -16.73
CA LEU A 388 0.28 -28.11 -16.68
C LEU A 388 1.43 -29.08 -16.92
N THR A 389 2.27 -28.75 -17.90
CA THR A 389 3.53 -29.47 -18.11
C THR A 389 4.68 -28.74 -17.44
N SER A 390 5.62 -29.47 -16.85
CA SER A 390 6.73 -28.91 -16.09
C SER A 390 8.04 -29.62 -16.38
N PHE A 391 9.10 -28.83 -16.51
CA PHE A 391 10.48 -29.30 -16.59
C PHE A 391 11.26 -28.58 -15.48
N GLU A 392 11.62 -29.29 -14.42
CA GLU A 392 12.27 -28.69 -13.25
C GLU A 392 13.33 -29.64 -12.65
N PRO A 393 14.31 -29.12 -11.90
CA PRO A 393 15.41 -29.93 -11.37
C PRO A 393 14.94 -31.17 -10.59
N GLU A 394 13.82 -31.04 -9.88
CA GLU A 394 13.24 -32.10 -9.08
C GLU A 394 12.59 -33.22 -9.90
N ALA A 395 12.26 -32.96 -11.18
CA ALA A 395 11.78 -33.97 -12.12
C ALA A 395 12.92 -34.85 -12.68
N LEU A 396 14.18 -34.59 -12.30
CA LEU A 396 15.37 -35.37 -12.67
C LEU A 396 15.50 -35.59 -14.19
N GLY A 397 15.21 -34.55 -14.96
CA GLY A 397 15.30 -34.55 -16.43
C GLY A 397 14.08 -35.10 -17.16
N ASN A 398 12.99 -35.42 -16.46
CA ASN A 398 11.73 -35.86 -17.05
C ASN A 398 10.76 -34.69 -17.22
N LEU A 399 9.91 -34.76 -18.25
CA LEU A 399 8.74 -33.88 -18.36
C LEU A 399 7.63 -34.44 -17.45
N VAL A 400 7.06 -33.58 -16.61
CA VAL A 400 5.98 -33.95 -15.69
C VAL A 400 4.70 -33.25 -16.13
N GLU A 401 3.57 -33.95 -16.05
CA GLU A 401 2.25 -33.45 -16.43
C GLU A 401 1.28 -33.49 -15.24
N GLY A 402 0.47 -32.45 -15.12
CA GLY A 402 -0.59 -32.34 -14.13
C GLY A 402 -0.13 -31.73 -12.81
N MET A 403 -1.03 -31.81 -11.81
CA MET A 403 -0.87 -31.12 -10.52
C MET A 403 -0.29 -32.01 -9.42
N ASP A 404 -0.32 -33.33 -9.57
CA ASP A 404 0.01 -34.27 -8.49
C ASP A 404 1.47 -34.13 -8.02
N PHE A 405 2.38 -33.86 -8.95
CA PHE A 405 3.78 -33.62 -8.64
C PHE A 405 3.95 -32.37 -7.77
N HIS A 406 3.38 -31.24 -8.19
CA HIS A 406 3.43 -29.99 -7.44
C HIS A 406 2.70 -30.11 -6.08
N LYS A 407 1.56 -30.81 -6.03
CA LYS A 407 0.78 -31.04 -4.81
C LYS A 407 1.64 -31.65 -3.70
N PHE A 408 2.52 -32.58 -4.04
CA PHE A 408 3.46 -33.18 -3.09
C PHE A 408 4.35 -32.12 -2.40
N TYR A 409 4.85 -31.11 -3.12
CA TYR A 409 5.66 -30.02 -2.55
C TYR A 409 4.86 -29.14 -1.59
N PHE A 410 3.63 -28.79 -1.99
CA PHE A 410 2.75 -27.98 -1.17
C PHE A 410 2.42 -28.70 0.16
N GLU A 411 2.13 -30.00 0.10
CA GLU A 411 1.78 -30.80 1.27
C GLU A 411 2.99 -31.12 2.17
N ASN A 412 4.19 -31.32 1.61
CA ASN A 412 5.31 -31.90 2.35
C ASN A 412 6.51 -30.96 2.57
N LEU A 413 6.80 -30.02 1.67
CA LEU A 413 7.94 -29.11 1.76
C LEU A 413 7.51 -27.70 2.20
N LEU A 414 6.51 -27.12 1.54
CA LEU A 414 6.09 -25.74 1.77
C LEU A 414 5.25 -25.58 3.04
N SER A 415 4.37 -26.54 3.36
CA SER A 415 3.54 -26.54 4.57
C SER A 415 4.34 -26.60 5.88
N LYS A 416 5.57 -27.14 5.85
CA LYS A 416 6.44 -27.34 7.02
C LYS A 416 7.48 -26.22 7.21
N ASN A 417 7.62 -25.32 6.24
CA ASN A 417 8.55 -24.21 6.31
C ASN A 417 8.04 -23.12 7.25
N SER A 418 8.55 -23.11 8.47
CA SER A 418 8.27 -22.06 9.47
C SER A 418 9.19 -20.85 9.35
N LYS A 419 10.28 -20.98 8.58
CA LYS A 419 11.30 -19.94 8.46
C LYS A 419 11.10 -19.10 7.20
N PRO A 420 11.57 -17.86 7.27
CA PRO A 420 11.40 -17.01 6.14
C PRO A 420 12.13 -17.50 4.83
N VAL A 421 11.42 -17.74 3.68
CA VAL A 421 11.86 -17.55 2.25
C VAL A 421 11.51 -16.19 1.53
N HIS A 422 12.51 -15.40 1.09
CA HIS A 422 12.36 -14.19 0.26
C HIS A 422 12.58 -14.50 -1.24
N THR A 423 11.78 -13.94 -2.13
CA THR A 423 11.92 -14.12 -3.59
C THR A 423 12.08 -12.77 -4.30
N THR A 424 13.06 -12.63 -5.18
CA THR A 424 13.21 -11.49 -6.11
C THR A 424 13.14 -11.96 -7.56
N ILE A 425 12.33 -11.30 -8.37
CA ILE A 425 12.31 -11.48 -9.83
C ILE A 425 13.24 -10.44 -10.43
N LEU A 426 14.23 -10.90 -11.21
CA LEU A 426 15.19 -10.06 -11.90
C LEU A 426 14.98 -10.16 -13.40
N ASN A 427 15.03 -9.01 -14.07
CA ASN A 427 14.99 -8.87 -15.53
C ASN A 427 13.86 -9.68 -16.20
N PRO A 428 12.58 -9.51 -15.78
CA PRO A 428 11.49 -10.22 -16.44
C PRO A 428 11.36 -9.78 -17.89
N HIS A 429 11.36 -10.75 -18.80
CA HIS A 429 11.20 -10.52 -20.23
C HIS A 429 9.93 -11.20 -20.72
N VAL A 430 8.95 -10.39 -21.13
CA VAL A 430 7.66 -10.86 -21.64
C VAL A 430 7.61 -10.82 -23.16
N HIS A 431 7.29 -11.96 -23.76
CA HIS A 431 6.97 -12.12 -25.17
C HIS A 431 5.46 -12.40 -25.30
N LEU A 432 4.73 -11.50 -25.95
CA LEU A 432 3.33 -11.71 -26.30
C LEU A 432 3.26 -12.51 -27.61
N ILE A 433 2.40 -13.52 -27.66
CA ILE A 433 2.21 -14.40 -28.82
C ILE A 433 0.73 -14.35 -29.20
N GLY A 434 0.38 -13.44 -30.11
CA GLY A 434 -1.02 -13.16 -30.43
C GLY A 434 -1.77 -12.52 -29.26
N GLU A 435 -3.07 -12.75 -29.19
CA GLU A 435 -3.93 -12.17 -28.16
C GLU A 435 -4.06 -13.04 -26.91
N ASP A 436 -3.98 -14.36 -27.07
CA ASP A 436 -4.32 -15.34 -26.03
C ASP A 436 -3.12 -16.13 -25.51
N ALA A 437 -1.89 -15.86 -25.95
CA ALA A 437 -0.71 -16.52 -25.44
C ALA A 437 0.41 -15.53 -25.09
N ALA A 438 1.17 -15.87 -24.06
CA ALA A 438 2.36 -15.12 -23.67
C ALA A 438 3.40 -16.04 -23.03
N CYS A 439 4.66 -15.67 -23.15
CA CYS A 439 5.77 -16.32 -22.50
C CYS A 439 6.54 -15.28 -21.67
N ILE A 440 6.87 -15.62 -20.44
CA ILE A 440 7.73 -14.80 -19.58
C ILE A 440 8.94 -15.61 -19.14
N ALA A 441 10.12 -15.03 -19.27
CA ALA A 441 11.38 -15.57 -18.76
C ALA A 441 11.97 -14.59 -17.75
N TYR A 442 12.47 -15.09 -16.63
CA TYR A 442 13.05 -14.28 -15.56
C TYR A 442 14.05 -15.07 -14.74
N ILE A 443 14.88 -14.35 -13.98
CA ILE A 443 15.75 -14.95 -12.98
C ILE A 443 15.06 -14.78 -11.63
N ARG A 444 14.83 -15.88 -10.92
CA ARG A 444 14.32 -15.88 -9.55
C ARG A 444 15.48 -16.05 -8.58
N LEU A 445 15.66 -15.07 -7.70
CA LEU A 445 16.59 -15.17 -6.58
C LEU A 445 15.80 -15.49 -5.31
N THR A 446 16.08 -16.63 -4.70
CA THR A 446 15.39 -17.11 -3.51
C THR A 446 16.36 -17.08 -2.32
N GLN A 447 16.07 -16.29 -1.30
CA GLN A 447 16.89 -16.15 -0.10
C GLN A 447 16.17 -16.77 1.09
N TYR A 448 16.81 -17.67 1.80
CA TYR A 448 16.17 -18.45 2.86
C TYR A 448 17.14 -18.75 4.00
N MET A 449 16.61 -19.17 5.14
CA MET A 449 17.42 -19.62 6.27
C MET A 449 17.55 -21.14 6.21
N ASP A 450 18.78 -21.65 6.19
CA ASP A 450 19.04 -23.10 6.20
C ASP A 450 18.73 -23.72 7.57
N SER A 451 18.84 -25.05 7.66
CA SER A 451 18.49 -25.83 8.85
C SER A 451 19.34 -25.44 10.07
N GLN A 452 20.54 -24.90 9.82
CA GLN A 452 21.46 -24.39 10.83
C GLN A 452 21.23 -22.91 11.18
N GLY A 453 20.19 -22.29 10.62
CA GLY A 453 19.85 -20.89 10.87
C GLY A 453 20.80 -19.90 10.20
N ARG A 454 21.46 -20.29 9.10
CA ARG A 454 22.31 -19.38 8.31
C ARG A 454 21.58 -18.89 7.07
N PRO A 455 21.73 -17.60 6.70
CA PRO A 455 21.14 -17.08 5.48
C PRO A 455 21.84 -17.68 4.24
N ARG A 456 21.03 -18.18 3.31
CA ARG A 456 21.43 -18.69 2.00
C ARG A 456 20.70 -17.93 0.89
N SER A 457 21.25 -18.01 -0.32
CA SER A 457 20.61 -17.50 -1.52
C SER A 457 20.81 -18.53 -2.63
N SER A 458 19.72 -18.89 -3.30
CA SER A 458 19.71 -19.71 -4.49
C SER A 458 19.17 -18.89 -5.66
N GLN A 459 19.59 -19.26 -6.86
CA GLN A 459 19.14 -18.67 -8.11
C GLN A 459 18.52 -19.77 -8.95
N SER A 460 17.37 -19.48 -9.56
CA SER A 460 16.79 -20.28 -10.64
C SER A 460 16.47 -19.40 -11.83
N GLU A 461 16.64 -19.94 -13.03
CA GLU A 461 16.12 -19.37 -14.26
C GLU A 461 14.76 -20.00 -14.55
N GLU A 462 13.72 -19.19 -14.62
CA GLU A 462 12.34 -19.67 -14.78
C GLU A 462 11.73 -19.13 -16.08
N THR A 463 11.06 -20.02 -16.80
CA THR A 463 10.22 -19.68 -17.96
C THR A 463 8.81 -20.18 -17.72
N ARG A 464 7.82 -19.33 -17.98
CA ARG A 464 6.40 -19.67 -17.89
C ARG A 464 5.67 -19.33 -19.18
N VAL A 465 4.87 -20.27 -19.64
CA VAL A 465 3.97 -20.09 -20.78
C VAL A 465 2.56 -19.94 -20.25
N TRP A 466 1.92 -18.86 -20.67
CA TRP A 466 0.58 -18.45 -20.30
C TRP A 466 -0.35 -18.58 -21.50
N HIS A 467 -1.55 -19.09 -21.25
CA HIS A 467 -2.60 -19.17 -22.25
C HIS A 467 -3.91 -18.65 -21.66
N ARG A 468 -4.60 -17.78 -22.39
CA ARG A 468 -5.86 -17.18 -21.97
C ARG A 468 -7.02 -18.06 -22.43
N ARG A 469 -7.80 -18.59 -21.49
CA ARG A 469 -9.04 -19.35 -21.75
C ARG A 469 -10.17 -18.69 -20.99
N GLU A 470 -11.30 -18.43 -21.65
CA GLU A 470 -12.48 -17.81 -21.03
C GLU A 470 -12.13 -16.51 -20.26
N ALA A 471 -11.28 -15.67 -20.86
CA ALA A 471 -10.77 -14.43 -20.28
C ALA A 471 -9.90 -14.59 -19.00
N LYS A 472 -9.38 -15.79 -18.72
CA LYS A 472 -8.45 -16.07 -17.62
C LYS A 472 -7.11 -16.56 -18.12
N TRP A 473 -6.02 -15.99 -17.62
CA TRP A 473 -4.67 -16.46 -17.89
C TRP A 473 -4.38 -17.72 -17.05
N LEU A 474 -4.00 -18.80 -17.72
CA LEU A 474 -3.58 -20.05 -17.12
C LEU A 474 -2.13 -20.34 -17.45
N ASN A 475 -1.33 -20.73 -16.47
CA ASN A 475 0.01 -21.24 -16.72
C ASN A 475 -0.11 -22.67 -17.26
N ILE A 476 0.33 -22.89 -18.50
CA ILE A 476 0.21 -24.18 -19.22
C ILE A 476 1.54 -24.93 -19.30
N HIS A 477 2.66 -24.21 -19.19
CA HIS A 477 3.99 -24.81 -19.16
C HIS A 477 4.92 -24.05 -18.22
N PHE A 478 5.76 -24.78 -17.50
CA PHE A 478 6.76 -24.26 -16.60
C PHE A 478 8.11 -24.93 -16.87
N HIS A 479 9.17 -24.12 -16.94
CA HIS A 479 10.53 -24.62 -16.99
C HIS A 479 11.37 -23.90 -15.93
N CYS A 480 12.02 -24.65 -15.05
CA CYS A 480 12.99 -24.18 -14.08
C CYS A 480 14.37 -24.77 -14.37
N SER A 481 15.41 -23.94 -14.33
CA SER A 481 16.81 -24.33 -14.42
C SER A 481 17.60 -23.79 -13.22
N GLY A 482 18.74 -24.41 -12.91
CA GLY A 482 19.60 -24.01 -11.80
C GLY A 482 19.25 -24.74 -10.49
N ALA A 483 18.83 -23.99 -9.47
CA ALA A 483 18.46 -24.56 -8.17
C ALA A 483 17.00 -25.08 -8.16
N PRO A 484 16.68 -26.03 -7.24
CA PRO A 484 15.30 -26.46 -6.98
C PRO A 484 14.34 -25.28 -6.80
N ALA A 485 13.13 -25.38 -7.33
CA ALA A 485 12.10 -24.34 -7.27
C ALA A 485 11.66 -24.06 -5.82
N ALA A 486 11.82 -25.05 -4.94
CA ALA A 486 11.64 -24.94 -3.49
C ALA A 486 12.91 -25.42 -2.75
N PRO A 487 13.75 -24.51 -2.19
CA PRO A 487 14.92 -24.93 -1.43
C PRO A 487 14.52 -25.65 -0.13
N LEU A 488 15.18 -26.77 0.16
CA LEU A 488 15.07 -27.48 1.44
C LEU A 488 15.62 -26.58 2.57
N GLN A 489 14.74 -26.21 3.52
CA GLN A 489 15.09 -25.42 4.70
C GLN A 489 15.59 -26.25 5.88
#